data_AF-A0A3S1D7Y1-F1
#
_entry.id   AF-A0A3S1D7Y1-F1
#
_cell.length_a   1.000
_cell.length_b   1.000
_cell.length_c   1.000
_cell.angle_alpha   90.00
_cell.angle_beta   90.00
_cell.angle_gamma   90.00
#
_symmetry.space_group_name_H-M   'P 1'
#
loop_
_entity.id
_entity.type
_entity.pdbx_description
1 polymer ?
#
loop_
_entity_poly.entity_id
_entity_poly.type
_entity_poly.pdbx_seq_one_letter_code
_entity_poly.pdbx_strand_id
1 'polypeptide(L)'
;VKKGQFLAPWDMKNVVAKITGSGNANVLVTERGASFGYNTLVSDMRALPIMAEIGAPVIFDATHSVQQPGGQGGSTGGDRRFVETLARAAVAVGVAGVFIETHQDPDNAPSDGPNMVPLKDLPALLERLMAFDRVAKS
;
A
#
# COMPACT_ATOMS: atom_id res chain seq x y z
N VAL A 1 3.12 -6.18 8.43
CA VAL A 1 4.28 -5.30 8.64
C VAL A 1 4.43 -4.39 7.43
N LYS A 2 4.40 -3.08 7.63
CA LYS A 2 4.64 -2.10 6.56
C LYS A 2 6.13 -2.10 6.21
N LYS A 3 6.48 -2.27 4.93
CA LYS A 3 7.86 -2.12 4.45
C LYS A 3 8.30 -0.68 4.68
N GLY A 4 9.47 -0.50 5.30
CA GLY A 4 10.05 0.83 5.46
C GLY A 4 10.28 1.49 4.10
N GLN A 5 10.09 2.82 4.02
CA GLN A 5 10.30 3.57 2.79
C GLN A 5 11.77 3.53 2.32
N PHE A 6 12.68 3.25 3.24
CA PHE A 6 14.12 3.08 3.01
C PHE A 6 14.54 1.63 2.71
N LEU A 7 13.62 0.66 2.82
CA LEU A 7 13.94 -0.75 2.62
C LEU A 7 13.70 -1.20 1.18
N ALA A 8 14.68 -1.95 0.66
CA ALA A 8 14.50 -2.75 -0.53
C ALA A 8 13.56 -3.94 -0.24
N PRO A 9 12.83 -4.45 -1.25
CA PRO A 9 11.85 -5.53 -1.03
C PRO A 9 12.48 -6.83 -0.53
N TRP A 10 13.68 -7.21 -1.01
CA TRP A 10 14.37 -8.44 -0.59
C TRP A 10 14.84 -8.40 0.87
N ASP A 11 14.99 -7.22 1.47
CA ASP A 11 15.40 -7.09 2.88
C ASP A 11 14.26 -7.42 3.85
N MET A 12 13.00 -7.46 3.37
CA MET A 12 11.86 -7.86 4.18
C MET A 12 11.97 -9.31 4.67
N LYS A 13 12.79 -10.16 4.02
CA LYS A 13 13.04 -11.55 4.48
C LYS A 13 13.58 -11.58 5.91
N ASN A 14 14.44 -10.61 6.27
CA ASN A 14 15.02 -10.52 7.60
C ASN A 14 13.98 -10.07 8.63
N VAL A 15 13.05 -9.21 8.22
CA VAL A 15 11.95 -8.75 9.08
C VAL A 15 10.98 -9.90 9.35
N VAL A 16 10.60 -10.65 8.31
CA VAL A 16 9.73 -11.83 8.45
C VAL A 16 10.40 -12.89 9.32
N ALA A 17 11.69 -13.20 9.08
CA ALA A 17 12.42 -14.20 9.85
C ALA A 17 12.49 -13.90 11.35
N LYS A 18 12.57 -12.62 11.74
CA LYS A 18 12.53 -12.24 13.16
C LYS A 18 11.18 -12.54 13.82
N ILE A 19 10.08 -12.32 13.09
CA ILE A 19 8.72 -12.53 13.61
C ILE A 19 8.38 -14.03 13.63
N THR A 20 8.75 -14.77 12.59
CA THR A 20 8.52 -16.21 12.56
C THR A 20 9.44 -16.96 13.51
N GLY A 21 10.69 -16.50 13.66
CA GLY A 21 11.65 -17.02 14.63
C GLY A 21 11.26 -16.80 16.10
N SER A 22 10.40 -15.82 16.38
CA SER A 22 9.80 -15.65 17.72
C SER A 22 8.55 -16.50 17.95
N GLY A 23 8.18 -17.35 16.99
CA GLY A 23 7.06 -18.30 17.08
C GLY A 23 5.75 -17.81 16.45
N ASN A 24 5.73 -16.65 15.78
CA ASN A 24 4.53 -16.14 15.11
C ASN A 24 4.61 -16.32 13.59
N ALA A 25 3.92 -17.34 13.08
CA ALA A 25 3.84 -17.61 11.63
C ALA A 25 2.85 -16.70 10.87
N ASN A 26 1.99 -15.95 11.57
CA ASN A 26 0.92 -15.16 10.96
C ASN A 26 1.43 -13.77 10.56
N VAL A 27 2.15 -13.69 9.44
CA VAL A 27 2.79 -12.45 8.97
C VAL A 27 2.22 -12.02 7.62
N LEU A 28 1.72 -10.79 7.56
CA LEU A 28 1.46 -10.08 6.30
C LEU A 28 2.61 -9.09 6.04
N VAL A 29 3.07 -8.95 4.80
CA VAL A 29 4.02 -7.90 4.40
C VAL A 29 3.29 -6.88 3.54
N THR A 30 3.57 -5.59 3.73
CA THR A 30 2.78 -4.52 3.10
C THR A 30 3.67 -3.52 2.38
N GLU A 31 3.50 -3.40 1.07
CA GLU A 31 4.08 -2.33 0.26
C GLU A 31 3.35 -1.01 0.54
N ARG A 32 4.08 0.10 0.66
CA ARG A 32 3.54 1.45 0.93
C ARG A 32 4.32 2.59 0.26
N GLY A 33 5.12 2.27 -0.75
CA GLY A 33 6.05 3.17 -1.42
C GLY A 33 7.45 3.16 -0.80
N ALA A 34 8.43 3.50 -1.63
CA ALA A 34 9.82 3.78 -1.24
C ALA A 34 10.15 5.26 -1.43
N SER A 35 11.07 5.79 -0.64
CA SER A 35 11.52 7.18 -0.75
C SER A 35 12.09 7.46 -2.14
N PHE A 36 11.61 8.51 -2.79
CA PHE A 36 12.05 8.91 -4.13
C PHE A 36 12.40 10.39 -4.15
N GLY A 37 13.64 10.71 -3.75
CA GLY A 37 14.04 12.10 -3.51
C GLY A 37 13.33 12.68 -2.28
N TYR A 38 13.06 13.97 -2.30
CA TYR A 38 12.42 14.67 -1.18
C TYR A 38 10.89 14.72 -1.34
N ASN A 39 10.20 14.51 -0.21
CA ASN A 39 8.74 14.63 -0.08
C ASN A 39 7.91 13.79 -1.07
N THR A 40 8.50 12.75 -1.65
CA THR A 40 7.89 11.92 -2.69
C THR A 40 8.16 10.44 -2.44
N LEU A 41 7.18 9.62 -2.79
CA LEU A 41 7.28 8.17 -2.78
C LEU A 41 7.06 7.61 -4.19
N VAL A 42 7.69 6.47 -4.46
CA VAL A 42 7.43 5.68 -5.66
C VAL A 42 7.07 4.24 -5.26
N SER A 43 6.04 3.69 -5.89
CA SER A 43 5.69 2.28 -5.76
C SER A 43 6.35 1.48 -6.87
N ASP A 44 7.44 0.78 -6.54
CA ASP A 44 8.07 -0.17 -7.45
C ASP A 44 7.21 -1.45 -7.54
N MET A 45 6.47 -1.63 -8.63
CA MET A 45 5.59 -2.81 -8.78
C MET A 45 6.36 -4.14 -8.83
N ARG A 46 7.69 -4.13 -9.09
CA ARG A 46 8.54 -5.31 -8.98
C ARG A 46 8.69 -5.78 -7.53
N ALA A 47 8.50 -4.89 -6.56
CA ALA A 47 8.59 -5.21 -5.14
C ALA A 47 7.54 -6.25 -4.70
N LEU A 48 6.38 -6.27 -5.36
CA LEU A 48 5.27 -7.17 -5.02
C LEU A 48 5.65 -8.65 -5.23
N PRO A 49 6.08 -9.11 -6.42
CA PRO A 49 6.53 -10.49 -6.61
C PRO A 49 7.80 -10.81 -5.81
N ILE A 50 8.75 -9.88 -5.70
CA ILE A 50 9.98 -10.11 -4.90
C ILE A 50 9.64 -10.37 -3.43
N MET A 51 8.69 -9.63 -2.85
CA MET A 51 8.26 -9.89 -1.47
C MET A 51 7.44 -11.17 -1.34
N ALA A 52 6.69 -11.56 -2.39
CA ALA A 52 5.93 -12.80 -2.39
C ALA A 52 6.83 -14.04 -2.29
N GLU A 53 8.04 -14.00 -2.87
CA GLU A 53 9.06 -15.07 -2.74
C GLU A 53 9.46 -15.39 -1.29
N ILE A 54 9.22 -14.45 -0.35
CA ILE A 54 9.48 -14.66 1.08
C ILE A 54 8.49 -15.66 1.71
N GLY A 55 7.36 -15.91 1.06
CA GLY A 55 6.31 -16.83 1.53
C GLY A 55 5.28 -16.21 2.47
N ALA A 56 5.31 -14.89 2.66
CA ALA A 56 4.29 -14.15 3.41
C ALA A 56 3.29 -13.48 2.43
N PRO A 57 1.98 -13.44 2.72
CA PRO A 57 1.02 -12.75 1.87
C PRO A 57 1.35 -11.25 1.75
N VAL A 58 1.40 -10.76 0.51
CA VAL A 58 1.72 -9.37 0.18
C VAL A 58 0.45 -8.54 0.09
N ILE A 59 0.41 -7.44 0.85
CA ILE A 59 -0.64 -6.43 0.83
C ILE A 59 -0.09 -5.18 0.16
N PHE A 60 -0.91 -4.50 -0.65
CA PHE A 60 -0.58 -3.18 -1.18
C PHE A 60 -1.36 -2.08 -0.46
N ASP A 61 -0.66 -1.16 0.21
CA ASP A 61 -1.25 0.03 0.81
C ASP A 61 -1.43 1.12 -0.24
N ALA A 62 -2.65 1.27 -0.71
CA ALA A 62 -2.95 2.18 -1.80
C ALA A 62 -2.98 3.65 -1.36
N THR A 63 -3.38 3.93 -0.12
CA THR A 63 -3.49 5.30 0.39
C THR A 63 -2.14 5.87 0.81
N HIS A 64 -1.31 5.12 1.53
CA HIS A 64 0.00 5.63 1.92
C HIS A 64 1.04 5.61 0.79
N SER A 65 0.78 4.88 -0.30
CA SER A 65 1.63 4.91 -1.50
C SER A 65 1.52 6.21 -2.30
N VAL A 66 0.43 6.97 -2.13
CA VAL A 66 0.24 8.30 -2.77
C VAL A 66 0.60 9.46 -1.84
N GLN A 67 1.16 9.14 -0.68
CA GLN A 67 1.52 10.10 0.34
C GLN A 67 2.72 10.95 -0.10
N GLN A 68 2.72 12.23 0.28
CA GLN A 68 3.82 13.17 0.07
C GLN A 68 4.42 13.57 1.44
N PRO A 69 5.39 12.81 1.98
CA PRO A 69 5.87 12.99 3.35
C PRO A 69 6.36 14.41 3.62
N GLY A 70 5.80 15.11 4.60
CA GLY A 70 6.14 16.50 4.90
C GLY A 70 5.79 17.52 3.80
N GLY A 71 4.99 17.13 2.80
CA GLY A 71 4.67 17.95 1.63
C GLY A 71 3.87 19.23 1.91
N GLN A 72 3.32 19.39 3.12
CA GLN A 72 2.59 20.60 3.55
C GLN A 72 3.35 21.39 4.63
N GLY A 73 4.64 21.10 4.86
CA GLY A 73 5.47 21.77 5.87
C GLY A 73 5.19 21.31 7.31
N GLY A 74 3.95 21.46 7.80
CA GLY A 74 3.54 21.04 9.14
C GLY A 74 2.85 19.67 9.21
N SER A 75 2.46 19.13 8.05
CA SER A 75 1.73 17.87 7.91
C SER A 75 2.15 17.15 6.63
N THR A 76 1.75 15.90 6.54
CA THR A 76 1.93 15.10 5.35
C THR A 76 0.87 15.43 4.30
N GLY A 77 1.30 15.66 3.06
CA GLY A 77 0.41 15.79 1.91
C GLY A 77 0.02 14.45 1.30
N GLY A 78 -0.62 14.49 0.15
CA GLY A 78 -1.10 13.30 -0.53
C GLY A 78 -1.90 13.63 -1.78
N ASP A 79 -2.04 12.66 -2.67
CA ASP A 79 -2.88 12.79 -3.85
C ASP A 79 -3.79 11.57 -4.02
N ARG A 80 -4.94 11.60 -3.32
CA ARG A 80 -5.94 10.53 -3.36
C ARG A 80 -6.43 10.17 -4.78
N ARG A 81 -6.27 11.06 -5.77
CA ARG A 81 -6.65 10.79 -7.17
C ARG A 81 -5.89 9.60 -7.75
N PHE A 82 -4.71 9.28 -7.21
CA PHE A 82 -3.90 8.15 -7.67
C PHE A 82 -4.12 6.84 -6.90
N VAL A 83 -4.95 6.84 -5.85
CA VAL A 83 -5.20 5.63 -5.02
C VAL A 83 -5.72 4.49 -5.87
N GLU A 84 -6.76 4.75 -6.67
CA GLU A 84 -7.33 3.74 -7.54
C GLU A 84 -6.33 3.27 -8.61
N THR A 85 -5.61 4.21 -9.23
CA THR A 85 -4.64 3.90 -10.28
C THR A 85 -3.57 2.93 -9.77
N LEU A 86 -2.99 3.22 -8.60
CA LEU A 86 -1.98 2.35 -8.01
C LEU A 86 -2.55 1.05 -7.48
N ALA A 87 -3.75 1.07 -6.89
CA ALA A 87 -4.44 -0.15 -6.43
C ALA A 87 -4.74 -1.10 -7.60
N ARG A 88 -5.20 -0.58 -8.74
CA ARG A 88 -5.41 -1.37 -9.96
C ARG A 88 -4.12 -2.00 -10.46
N ALA A 89 -3.02 -1.25 -10.47
CA ALA A 89 -1.71 -1.79 -10.85
C ALA A 89 -1.28 -2.94 -9.93
N ALA A 90 -1.39 -2.75 -8.61
CA ALA A 90 -1.01 -3.78 -7.64
C ALA A 90 -1.88 -5.04 -7.75
N VAL A 91 -3.21 -4.88 -7.90
CA VAL A 91 -4.12 -6.01 -8.09
C VAL A 91 -3.83 -6.76 -9.40
N ALA A 92 -3.54 -6.03 -10.48
CA ALA A 92 -3.19 -6.64 -11.77
C ALA A 92 -1.86 -7.41 -11.74
N VAL A 93 -0.90 -7.01 -10.89
CA VAL A 93 0.34 -7.78 -10.64
C VAL A 93 0.07 -9.06 -9.84
N GLY A 94 -0.98 -9.06 -9.02
CA GLY A 94 -1.33 -10.17 -8.14
C GLY A 94 -0.82 -9.94 -6.72
N VAL A 95 -1.69 -9.41 -5.86
CA VAL A 95 -1.46 -9.26 -4.42
C VAL A 95 -2.48 -10.06 -3.62
N ALA A 96 -2.15 -10.40 -2.37
CA ALA A 96 -3.06 -11.09 -1.47
C ALA A 96 -4.20 -10.17 -0.99
N GLY A 97 -3.96 -8.86 -0.96
CA GLY A 97 -4.98 -7.88 -0.64
C GLY A 97 -4.51 -6.44 -0.82
N VAL A 98 -5.44 -5.52 -0.62
CA VAL A 98 -5.20 -4.08 -0.63
C VAL A 98 -5.55 -3.49 0.74
N PHE A 99 -4.79 -2.50 1.16
CA PHE A 99 -5.09 -1.67 2.33
C PHE A 99 -5.50 -0.28 1.83
N ILE A 100 -6.64 0.21 2.31
CA ILE A 100 -7.23 1.48 1.90
C ILE A 100 -7.82 2.17 3.13
N GLU A 101 -7.40 3.40 3.40
CA GLU A 101 -8.06 4.26 4.39
C GLU A 101 -9.18 5.08 3.76
N THR A 102 -10.21 5.31 4.54
CA THR A 102 -11.42 6.00 4.10
C THR A 102 -12.00 6.87 5.21
N HIS A 103 -12.73 7.91 4.82
CA HIS A 103 -13.43 8.79 5.74
C HIS A 103 -14.69 9.35 5.08
N GLN A 104 -15.73 9.67 5.85
CA GLN A 104 -16.94 10.32 5.36
C GLN A 104 -16.63 11.71 4.79
N ASP A 105 -15.67 12.39 5.41
CA ASP A 105 -15.22 13.73 5.05
C ASP A 105 -13.69 13.82 5.12
N PRO A 106 -12.96 13.27 4.12
CA PRO A 106 -11.50 13.23 4.15
C PRO A 106 -10.82 14.59 4.30
N ASP A 107 -11.47 15.68 3.91
CA ASP A 107 -10.86 17.02 3.94
C ASP A 107 -10.82 17.60 5.36
N ASN A 108 -11.65 17.07 6.27
CA ASN A 108 -11.67 17.39 7.70
C ASN A 108 -11.18 16.22 8.58
N ALA A 109 -10.51 15.22 8.00
CA ALA A 109 -9.95 14.10 8.76
C ALA A 109 -8.77 14.58 9.64
N PRO A 110 -8.61 14.07 10.88
CA PRO A 110 -7.57 14.52 11.80
C PRO A 110 -6.15 14.07 11.40
N SER A 111 -6.03 13.11 10.48
CA SER A 111 -4.76 12.64 9.91
C SER A 111 -5.00 12.12 8.50
N ASP A 112 -3.98 12.20 7.65
CA ASP A 112 -3.89 11.55 6.33
C ASP A 112 -5.04 11.81 5.35
N GLY A 113 -5.90 12.79 5.64
CA GLY A 113 -7.05 13.18 4.82
C GLY A 113 -6.74 13.26 3.32
N PRO A 114 -5.67 13.94 2.88
CA PRO A 114 -5.30 14.01 1.45
C PRO A 114 -5.09 12.66 0.74
N ASN A 115 -4.85 11.57 1.48
CA ASN A 115 -4.66 10.22 0.96
C ASN A 115 -5.94 9.37 0.97
N MET A 116 -6.92 9.72 1.80
CA MET A 116 -8.09 8.87 2.06
C MET A 116 -9.09 8.90 0.90
N VAL A 117 -9.70 7.76 0.62
CA VAL A 117 -10.82 7.66 -0.31
C VAL A 117 -12.11 8.08 0.40
N PRO A 118 -12.98 8.94 -0.17
CA PRO A 118 -14.28 9.22 0.42
C PRO A 118 -15.09 7.93 0.59
N LEU A 119 -15.69 7.73 1.77
CA LEU A 119 -16.35 6.46 2.12
C LEU A 119 -17.45 6.05 1.14
N LYS A 120 -18.18 7.03 0.62
CA LYS A 120 -19.22 6.83 -0.41
C LYS A 120 -18.69 6.24 -1.72
N ASP A 121 -17.42 6.45 -2.04
CA ASP A 121 -16.80 6.03 -3.30
C ASP A 121 -16.13 4.64 -3.17
N LEU A 122 -15.94 4.15 -1.94
CA LEU A 122 -15.27 2.88 -1.65
C LEU A 122 -15.97 1.66 -2.30
N PRO A 123 -17.31 1.50 -2.28
CA PRO A 123 -17.95 0.34 -2.90
C PRO A 123 -17.62 0.21 -4.40
N ALA A 124 -17.73 1.31 -5.15
CA ALA A 124 -17.42 1.33 -6.58
C ALA A 124 -15.93 1.06 -6.85
N LEU A 125 -15.03 1.56 -5.99
CA LEU A 125 -13.61 1.21 -6.05
C LEU A 125 -13.39 -0.29 -5.85
N LEU A 126 -13.98 -0.90 -4.83
CA LEU A 126 -13.84 -2.33 -4.55
C LEU A 126 -14.37 -3.21 -5.68
N GLU A 127 -15.53 -2.87 -6.26
CA GLU A 127 -16.08 -3.59 -7.42
C GLU A 127 -15.10 -3.64 -8.59
N ARG A 128 -14.49 -2.48 -8.91
CA ARG A 128 -13.48 -2.38 -9.96
C ARG A 128 -12.24 -3.20 -9.62
N LEU A 129 -11.71 -3.09 -8.40
CA LEU A 129 -10.53 -3.86 -7.99
C LEU A 129 -10.80 -5.37 -8.04
N MET A 130 -11.97 -5.83 -7.58
CA MET A 130 -12.36 -7.24 -7.67
C MET A 130 -12.45 -7.74 -9.12
N ALA A 131 -12.85 -6.88 -10.07
CA ALA A 131 -12.85 -7.25 -11.49
C ALA A 131 -11.43 -7.48 -12.02
N PHE A 132 -10.46 -6.62 -11.66
CA PHE A 132 -9.05 -6.85 -12.01
C PHE A 132 -8.49 -8.11 -11.33
N ASP A 133 -8.81 -8.32 -10.05
CA ASP A 133 -8.31 -9.44 -9.26
C ASP A 133 -8.68 -10.80 -9.87
N ARG A 134 -9.95 -10.94 -10.28
CA ARG A 134 -10.46 -12.16 -10.92
C ARG A 134 -9.75 -12.49 -12.22
N VAL A 135 -9.37 -11.48 -13.01
CA VAL A 135 -8.64 -11.68 -14.28
C VAL A 135 -7.18 -11.99 -14.01
N ALA A 136 -6.55 -11.34 -13.05
CA ALA A 136 -5.14 -11.57 -12.73
C ALA A 136 -4.88 -12.96 -12.12
N LYS A 137 -5.89 -13.57 -11.46
CA LYS A 137 -5.78 -14.84 -10.73
C LYS A 137 -6.52 -16.02 -11.38
N SER A 138 -6.99 -15.86 -12.61
CA SER A 138 -7.67 -16.93 -13.38
C SER A 138 -6.69 -17.92 -14.01
#